data_AF-I1CU51-F1
#
_entry.id   AF-I1CU51-F1
#
_cell.length_a   1.000
_cell.length_b   1.000
_cell.length_c   1.000
_cell.angle_alpha   90.00
_cell.angle_beta   90.00
_cell.angle_gamma   90.00
#
_symmetry.space_group_name_H-M   'P 1'
#
loop_
_entity.id
_entity.type
_entity.pdbx_description
1 polymer ?
#
loop_
_entity_poly.entity_id
_entity_poly.type
_entity_poly.pdbx_seq_one_letter_code
_entity_poly.pdbx_strand_id
1 'polypeptide(L)'
;MKLLTESTGIDHRLISPYHPQANGSAERWVKTAKIAIAKSVQGTGQDWDFYVPSVQLFINNKVSKRLNTPPFSLMFARKMNGFEDYRKKDPKKAVPLSYEELLERIDHMNQVVFPAIKDKTDKYVDEVF
;
A
#
# COMPACT_ATOMS: atom_id res chain seq x y z
N MET A 1 18.04 -4.87 18.72
CA MET A 1 16.60 -5.00 18.38
C MET A 1 15.71 -5.10 19.61
N LYS A 2 16.02 -5.93 20.62
CA LYS A 2 15.18 -6.10 21.82
C LYS A 2 14.84 -4.78 22.55
N LEU A 3 15.84 -3.94 22.77
CA LEU A 3 15.65 -2.60 23.36
C LEU A 3 14.75 -1.69 22.52
N LEU A 4 14.89 -1.73 21.18
CA LEU A 4 14.06 -0.94 20.27
C LEU A 4 12.60 -1.41 20.33
N THR A 5 12.37 -2.72 20.30
CA THR A 5 11.02 -3.30 20.32
C THR A 5 10.33 -3.07 21.66
N GLU A 6 11.07 -3.20 22.77
CA GLU A 6 10.57 -2.94 24.13
C GLU A 6 10.25 -1.45 24.32
N SER A 7 11.10 -0.53 23.84
CA SER A 7 10.86 0.91 23.99
C SER A 7 9.72 1.45 23.11
N THR A 8 9.44 0.80 21.98
CA THR A 8 8.42 1.24 21.00
C THR A 8 7.11 0.46 21.10
N GLY A 9 7.02 -0.56 21.95
CA GLY A 9 5.84 -1.42 22.09
C GLY A 9 5.60 -2.32 20.87
N ILE A 10 6.63 -2.61 20.07
CA ILE A 10 6.52 -3.47 18.89
C ILE A 10 6.58 -4.94 19.32
N ASP A 11 5.52 -5.69 19.01
CA ASP A 11 5.49 -7.15 19.11
C ASP A 11 6.35 -7.77 17.98
N HIS A 12 7.54 -8.25 18.34
CA HIS A 12 8.49 -8.82 17.39
C HIS A 12 8.22 -10.30 17.14
N ARG A 13 7.57 -10.60 16.01
CA ARG A 13 7.25 -11.96 15.59
C ARG A 13 8.33 -12.55 14.69
N LEU A 14 8.78 -13.76 15.01
CA LEU A 14 9.77 -14.52 14.26
C LEU A 14 9.13 -15.73 13.57
N ILE A 15 9.70 -16.11 12.42
CA ILE A 15 9.37 -17.34 11.72
C ILE A 15 10.42 -18.41 12.00
N SER A 16 10.05 -19.69 11.89
CA SER A 16 11.01 -20.77 11.98
C SER A 16 12.06 -20.68 10.87
N PRO A 17 13.34 -21.03 11.17
CA PRO A 17 14.38 -21.07 10.16
C PRO A 17 13.97 -21.95 8.97
N TYR A 18 14.36 -21.56 7.74
CA TYR A 18 14.07 -22.28 6.50
C TYR A 18 12.59 -22.43 6.13
N HIS A 19 11.69 -21.63 6.71
CA HIS A 19 10.26 -21.59 6.37
C HIS A 19 9.82 -20.23 5.80
N PRO A 20 10.35 -19.81 4.62
CA PRO A 20 10.04 -18.51 4.00
C PRO A 20 8.54 -18.32 3.71
N GLN A 21 7.83 -19.43 3.49
CA GLN A 21 6.38 -19.45 3.26
C GLN A 21 5.57 -18.77 4.38
N ALA A 22 6.08 -18.82 5.62
CA ALA A 22 5.45 -18.17 6.78
C ALA A 22 5.39 -16.64 6.66
N ASN A 23 6.22 -16.03 5.81
CA ASN A 23 6.21 -14.59 5.53
C ASN A 23 6.01 -14.28 4.02
N GLY A 24 5.31 -15.16 3.30
CA GLY A 24 5.17 -15.08 1.85
C GLY A 24 4.56 -13.76 1.34
N SER A 25 3.71 -13.11 2.13
CA SER A 25 3.15 -11.79 1.78
C SER A 25 4.22 -10.71 1.68
N ALA A 26 5.12 -10.61 2.67
CA ALA A 26 6.19 -9.63 2.64
C ALA A 26 7.21 -9.96 1.54
N GLU A 27 7.57 -11.23 1.38
CA GLU A 27 8.50 -11.68 0.34
C GLU A 27 7.99 -11.35 -1.07
N ARG A 28 6.68 -11.52 -1.32
CA ARG A 28 6.06 -11.17 -2.60
C ARG A 28 6.16 -9.67 -2.90
N TRP A 29 5.99 -8.81 -1.90
CA TRP A 29 6.16 -7.37 -2.07
C TRP A 29 7.61 -6.98 -2.30
N VAL A 30 8.56 -7.57 -1.57
CA VAL A 30 10.00 -7.37 -1.77
C VAL A 30 10.40 -7.79 -3.20
N LYS A 31 9.92 -8.95 -3.67
CA LYS A 31 10.13 -9.40 -5.06
C LYS A 31 9.59 -8.39 -6.08
N THR A 32 8.39 -7.86 -5.84
CA THR A 32 7.75 -6.88 -6.73
C THR A 32 8.56 -5.59 -6.82
N ALA A 33 9.04 -5.08 -5.67
CA ALA A 33 9.89 -3.89 -5.62
C ALA A 33 11.22 -4.10 -6.37
N LYS A 34 11.92 -5.21 -6.11
CA LYS A 34 13.18 -5.54 -6.79
C LYS A 34 13.03 -5.60 -8.31
N ILE A 35 11.98 -6.29 -8.80
CA ILE A 35 11.73 -6.40 -10.24
C ILE A 35 11.41 -5.04 -10.85
N ALA A 36 10.60 -4.22 -10.18
CA ALA A 36 10.23 -2.89 -10.67
C ALA A 36 11.46 -1.98 -10.76
N ILE A 37 12.30 -1.93 -9.71
CA ILE A 37 13.55 -1.16 -9.70
C ILE A 37 14.49 -1.65 -10.81
N ALA A 38 14.71 -2.96 -10.92
CA ALA A 38 15.59 -3.52 -11.95
C ALA A 38 15.15 -3.15 -13.38
N LYS A 39 13.83 -3.08 -13.63
CA LYS A 39 13.29 -2.62 -14.92
C LYS A 39 13.44 -1.12 -15.14
N SER A 40 13.28 -0.31 -14.09
CA SER A 40 13.44 1.14 -14.17
C SER A 40 14.88 1.57 -14.47
N VAL A 41 15.84 0.79 -14.00
CA VAL A 41 17.28 1.08 -14.10
C VAL A 41 17.88 0.72 -15.48
N GLN A 42 17.16 -0.03 -16.33
CA GLN A 42 17.53 -0.36 -17.73
C GLN A 42 18.98 -0.84 -17.96
N GLY A 43 19.65 -1.39 -16.94
CA GLY A 43 21.01 -1.92 -17.03
C GLY A 43 22.10 -1.09 -16.34
N THR A 44 21.84 0.17 -15.95
CA THR A 44 22.80 1.01 -15.23
C THR A 44 22.70 0.80 -13.72
N GLY A 45 23.18 -0.34 -13.21
CA GLY A 45 22.88 -0.81 -11.85
C GLY A 45 23.25 0.10 -10.66
N GLN A 46 23.99 1.18 -10.87
CA GLN A 46 24.45 2.07 -9.78
C GLN A 46 23.36 3.03 -9.29
N ASP A 47 22.43 3.44 -10.15
CA ASP A 47 21.49 4.55 -9.89
C ASP A 47 20.11 4.07 -9.39
N TRP A 48 20.04 2.90 -8.77
CA TRP A 48 18.77 2.26 -8.39
C TRP A 48 17.98 3.02 -7.32
N ASP A 49 18.69 3.77 -6.47
CA ASP A 49 18.17 4.55 -5.36
C ASP A 49 17.28 5.71 -5.83
N PHE A 50 17.63 6.35 -6.94
CA PHE A 50 16.80 7.40 -7.55
C PHE A 50 15.42 6.90 -7.99
N TYR A 51 15.29 5.60 -8.29
CA TYR A 51 14.03 5.00 -8.73
C TYR A 51 13.19 4.45 -7.57
N VAL A 52 13.71 4.36 -6.35
CA VAL A 52 12.97 3.81 -5.20
C VAL A 52 11.67 4.60 -4.93
N PRO A 53 11.68 5.95 -4.87
CA PRO A 53 10.46 6.72 -4.59
C PRO A 53 9.39 6.55 -5.67
N SER A 54 9.80 6.52 -6.94
CA SER A 54 8.86 6.38 -8.07
C SER A 54 8.27 4.97 -8.12
N VAL A 55 9.08 3.94 -7.86
CA VAL A 55 8.61 2.55 -7.76
C VAL A 55 7.67 2.37 -6.57
N GLN A 56 7.98 2.96 -5.41
CA GLN A 56 7.10 2.91 -4.24
C GLN A 56 5.72 3.53 -4.55
N LEU A 57 5.69 4.70 -5.19
CA LEU A 57 4.46 5.35 -5.61
C LEU A 57 3.65 4.46 -6.57
N PHE A 58 4.33 3.88 -7.56
CA PHE A 58 3.70 2.98 -8.52
C PHE A 58 3.09 1.74 -7.84
N ILE A 59 3.85 1.11 -6.94
CA ILE A 59 3.40 -0.08 -6.21
C ILE A 59 2.19 0.25 -5.33
N ASN A 60 2.19 1.39 -4.65
CA ASN A 60 1.09 1.82 -3.79
C ASN A 60 -0.17 2.22 -4.56
N ASN A 61 -0.02 2.72 -5.79
CA ASN A 61 -1.16 3.09 -6.65
C ASN A 61 -1.67 1.94 -7.52
N LYS A 62 -0.92 0.83 -7.62
CA LYS A 62 -1.31 -0.31 -8.44
C LYS A 62 -2.50 -1.04 -7.81
N VAL A 63 -3.56 -1.22 -8.59
CA VAL A 63 -4.72 -2.03 -8.18
C VAL A 63 -4.29 -3.48 -7.99
N SER A 64 -4.50 -3.99 -6.77
CA SER A 64 -4.24 -5.40 -6.46
C SER A 64 -5.33 -6.28 -7.07
N LYS A 65 -4.99 -7.38 -7.76
CA LYS A 65 -5.98 -8.31 -8.31
C LYS A 65 -6.90 -8.90 -7.23
N ARG A 66 -6.36 -9.18 -6.05
CA ARG A 66 -7.10 -9.79 -4.93
C ARG A 66 -8.14 -8.83 -4.36
N LEU A 67 -7.75 -7.58 -4.12
CA LEU A 67 -8.61 -6.59 -3.45
C LEU A 67 -9.43 -5.77 -4.45
N ASN A 68 -8.98 -5.67 -5.70
CA ASN A 68 -9.45 -4.75 -6.73
C ASN A 68 -9.41 -3.28 -6.32
N THR A 69 -8.52 -2.95 -5.38
CA THR A 69 -8.26 -1.61 -4.88
C THR A 69 -6.76 -1.37 -4.75
N PRO A 70 -6.28 -0.12 -4.89
CA PRO A 70 -4.88 0.21 -4.68
C PRO A 70 -4.59 0.42 -3.18
N PRO A 71 -3.44 -0.04 -2.66
CA PRO A 71 -3.05 0.15 -1.25
C PRO A 71 -3.12 1.61 -0.78
N PHE A 72 -2.75 2.57 -1.63
CA PHE A 72 -2.81 4.01 -1.32
C PHE A 72 -4.21 4.44 -0.88
N SER A 73 -5.24 4.03 -1.64
CA SER A 73 -6.62 4.43 -1.33
C SER A 73 -7.13 3.81 -0.04
N LEU A 74 -6.64 2.61 0.31
CA LEU A 74 -7.01 1.95 1.56
C LEU A 74 -6.37 2.62 2.77
N MET A 75 -5.11 3.06 2.63
CA MET A 75 -4.38 3.71 3.71
C MET A 75 -4.87 5.14 3.97
N PHE A 76 -5.12 5.92 2.91
CA PHE A 76 -5.42 7.35 3.03
C PHE A 76 -6.90 7.69 2.83
N ALA A 77 -7.77 6.69 2.65
CA ALA A 77 -9.19 6.87 2.37
C ALA A 77 -9.49 7.81 1.18
N ARG A 78 -8.54 8.01 0.27
CA ARG A 78 -8.64 8.97 -0.85
C ARG A 78 -7.93 8.46 -2.08
N LYS A 79 -8.35 8.94 -3.25
CA LYS A 79 -7.65 8.66 -4.50
C LYS A 79 -6.31 9.40 -4.54
N MET A 80 -5.30 8.76 -5.12
CA MET A 80 -4.02 9.40 -5.37
C MET A 80 -4.17 10.53 -6.40
N ASN A 81 -3.45 11.62 -6.17
CA ASN A 81 -3.33 12.71 -7.12
C ASN A 81 -2.62 12.22 -8.39
N GLY A 82 -3.22 12.48 -9.56
CA GLY A 82 -2.60 12.20 -10.85
C GLY A 82 -1.45 13.16 -11.17
N PHE A 83 -0.65 12.81 -12.18
CA PHE A 83 0.38 13.69 -12.73
C PHE A 83 -0.26 14.70 -13.68
N GLU A 84 -0.86 15.75 -13.11
CA GLU A 84 -1.58 16.80 -13.84
C GLU A 84 -1.14 18.18 -13.38
N ASP A 85 -1.35 19.20 -14.21
CA ASP A 85 -1.12 20.59 -13.81
C ASP A 85 -2.28 21.09 -12.95
N TYR A 86 -2.05 21.18 -11.63
CA TYR A 86 -3.07 21.63 -10.67
C TYR A 86 -3.31 23.14 -10.69
N ARG A 87 -2.46 23.93 -11.35
CA ARG A 87 -2.61 25.40 -11.40
C ARG A 87 -3.82 25.84 -12.22
N LYS A 88 -4.23 25.01 -13.18
CA LYS A 88 -5.37 25.26 -14.07
C LYS A 88 -6.70 24.72 -13.54
N LYS A 89 -6.68 24.04 -12.39
CA LYS A 89 -7.91 23.47 -11.81
C LYS A 89 -8.72 24.56 -11.15
N ASP A 90 -10.04 24.41 -11.25
CA ASP A 90 -10.99 25.25 -10.55
C ASP A 90 -10.67 25.22 -9.05
N PRO A 91 -10.33 26.36 -8.42
CA PRO A 91 -9.98 26.41 -7.00
C PRO A 91 -11.10 25.89 -6.10
N LYS A 92 -12.36 25.90 -6.55
CA LYS A 92 -13.49 25.31 -5.82
C LYS A 92 -13.45 23.78 -5.75
N LYS A 93 -12.70 23.11 -6.64
CA LYS A 93 -12.50 21.65 -6.63
C LYS A 93 -11.25 21.21 -5.86
N ALA A 94 -10.42 22.16 -5.43
CA ALA A 94 -9.19 21.93 -4.69
C ALA A 94 -9.33 22.26 -3.19
N VAL A 95 -10.56 22.41 -2.70
CA VAL A 95 -10.81 22.72 -1.29
C VAL A 95 -10.52 21.45 -0.45
N PRO A 96 -9.68 21.53 0.59
CA PRO A 96 -9.51 20.43 1.54
C PRO A 96 -10.84 20.06 2.19
N LEU A 97 -11.01 18.78 2.53
CA LEU A 97 -12.19 18.33 3.26
C LEU A 97 -12.29 19.04 4.62
N SER A 98 -13.51 19.29 5.06
CA SER A 98 -13.77 19.72 6.43
C SER A 98 -13.44 18.61 7.43
N TYR A 99 -13.29 18.96 8.71
CA TYR A 99 -13.04 17.97 9.76
C TYR A 99 -14.19 16.95 9.88
N GLU A 100 -15.43 17.40 9.75
CA GLU A 100 -16.62 16.53 9.81
C GLU A 100 -16.62 15.54 8.62
N GLU A 101 -16.36 16.02 7.41
CA GLU A 101 -16.28 15.16 6.22
C GLU A 101 -15.13 14.12 6.32
N LEU A 102 -14.03 14.48 6.99
CA LEU A 102 -12.94 13.54 7.25
C LEU A 102 -13.36 12.42 8.21
N LEU A 103 -14.09 12.75 9.27
CA LEU A 103 -14.63 11.76 10.21
C LEU A 103 -15.62 10.83 9.53
N GLU A 104 -16.57 11.38 8.77
CA GLU A 104 -17.53 10.58 7.99
C GLU A 104 -16.83 9.62 7.03
N ARG A 105 -15.74 10.06 6.41
CA ARG A 105 -14.95 9.23 5.52
C ARG A 105 -14.21 8.12 6.26
N ILE A 106 -13.66 8.39 7.44
CA ILE A 106 -13.05 7.37 8.30
C ILE A 106 -14.10 6.33 8.73
N ASP A 107 -15.29 6.78 9.13
CA ASP A 107 -16.39 5.90 9.50
C ASP A 107 -16.85 5.05 8.32
N HIS A 108 -16.99 5.64 7.13
CA HIS A 108 -17.29 4.91 5.92
C HIS A 108 -16.23 3.84 5.60
N MET A 109 -14.94 4.15 5.77
CA MET A 109 -13.87 3.15 5.59
C MET A 109 -14.01 1.98 6.56
N ASN A 110 -14.30 2.26 7.83
CA ASN A 110 -14.44 1.25 8.87
C ASN A 110 -15.70 0.39 8.73
N GLN A 111 -16.84 1.00 8.42
CA GLN A 111 -18.14 0.30 8.40
C GLN A 111 -18.45 -0.37 7.06
N VAL A 112 -17.91 0.14 5.95
CA VAL A 112 -18.26 -0.34 4.61
C VAL A 112 -17.06 -0.95 3.90
N VAL A 113 -15.95 -0.21 3.79
CA VAL A 113 -14.83 -0.62 2.92
C VAL A 113 -14.04 -1.79 3.50
N PHE A 114 -13.62 -1.72 4.77
CA PHE A 114 -12.84 -2.79 5.38
C PHE A 114 -13.62 -4.11 5.51
N PRO A 115 -14.91 -4.12 5.91
CA PRO A 115 -15.73 -5.33 5.89
C PRO A 115 -15.84 -5.92 4.48
N ALA A 116 -16.14 -5.11 3.46
CA ALA A 116 -16.24 -5.60 2.09
C ALA A 116 -14.91 -6.19 1.56
N ILE A 117 -13.78 -5.62 1.95
CA ILE A 117 -12.45 -6.14 1.59
C ILE A 117 -12.16 -7.45 2.33
N LYS A 118 -12.56 -7.55 3.59
CA LYS A 118 -12.45 -8.78 4.37
C LYS A 118 -13.28 -9.90 3.73
N ASP A 119 -14.56 -9.67 3.48
CA ASP A 119 -15.44 -10.65 2.83
C ASP A 119 -14.89 -11.15 1.50
N LYS A 120 -14.30 -10.25 0.70
CA LYS A 120 -13.66 -10.60 -0.56
C LYS A 120 -12.38 -11.42 -0.36
N THR A 121 -11.61 -11.09 0.67
CA THR A 121 -10.38 -11.79 1.03
C THR A 121 -10.69 -13.21 1.48
N ASP A 122 -11.77 -13.39 2.25
CA ASP A 122 -12.26 -14.66 2.76
C ASP A 122 -12.77 -15.55 1.61
N LYS A 123 -13.63 -15.00 0.72
CA LYS A 123 -14.06 -15.72 -0.51
C LYS A 123 -12.90 -16.21 -1.36
N TYR A 124 -11.86 -15.40 -1.54
CA TYR A 124 -10.67 -15.81 -2.29
C TYR A 124 -9.91 -16.95 -1.59
N VAL A 125 -9.93 -17.01 -0.25
CA VAL A 125 -9.32 -18.13 0.48
C VAL A 125 -10.16 -19.39 0.28
N ASP A 126 -11.47 -19.29 0.40
CA ASP A 126 -12.41 -20.42 0.22
C ASP A 126 -12.43 -20.99 -1.21
N GLU A 127 -12.12 -20.18 -2.24
CA GLU A 127 -12.06 -20.64 -3.64
C GLU A 127 -10.71 -21.28 -4.02
N VAL A 128 -9.64 -20.97 -3.28
CA VAL A 128 -8.26 -21.38 -3.61
C VAL A 128 -7.77 -22.56 -2.77
N PHE A 129 -8.44 -22.83 -1.64
CA PHE A 129 -8.17 -23.95 -0.73
C PHE A 129 -9.41 -24.82 -0.57
#